data_AF-A0A1J5P379-F1
#
_entry.id   AF-A0A1J5P379-F1
#
_cell.length_a   1.000
_cell.length_b   1.000
_cell.length_c   1.000
_cell.angle_alpha   90.00
_cell.angle_beta   90.00
_cell.angle_gamma   90.00
#
_symmetry.space_group_name_H-M   'P 1'
#
loop_
_entity.id
_entity.type
_entity.pdbx_description
1 polymer ?
#
loop_
_entity_poly.entity_id
_entity_poly.type
_entity_poly.pdbx_seq_one_letter_code
_entity_poly.pdbx_strand_id
1 'polypeptide(L)'
;MISEISREPSLSEAMTVANAFDLSPLEAANAVLKIIAVVNDWQLHFRSVGVSEADITELAAFIAAPDLLAQRQSFSADPYSKAIKFQRKPSLGAKAFR
;
A
#
# COMPACT_ATOMS: atom_id res chain seq x y z
N MET A 1 -12.97 2.16 -29.56
CA MET A 1 -13.48 2.45 -28.21
C MET A 1 -12.50 1.77 -27.26
N ILE A 2 -11.50 2.52 -26.77
CA ILE A 2 -10.49 1.95 -25.86
C ILE A 2 -11.19 1.84 -24.52
N SER A 3 -11.37 0.61 -24.05
CA SER A 3 -11.85 0.30 -22.72
C SER A 3 -10.78 0.74 -21.72
N GLU A 4 -10.88 1.97 -21.22
CA GLU A 4 -10.22 2.44 -19.99
C GLU A 4 -10.81 1.65 -18.81
N ILE A 5 -10.53 0.36 -18.77
CA ILE A 5 -10.63 -0.43 -17.55
C ILE A 5 -9.41 0.04 -16.76
N SER A 6 -9.58 1.13 -16.03
CA SER A 6 -8.70 1.46 -14.91
C SER A 6 -8.82 0.27 -13.97
N ARG A 7 -7.92 -0.70 -14.12
CA ARG A 7 -7.80 -1.82 -13.20
C ARG A 7 -7.44 -1.18 -11.87
N GLU A 8 -8.35 -1.21 -10.92
CA GLU A 8 -8.08 -0.66 -9.60
C GLU A 8 -6.88 -1.41 -9.02
N PRO A 9 -5.73 -0.73 -8.83
CA PRO A 9 -4.52 -1.39 -8.39
C PRO A 9 -4.73 -1.89 -6.96
N SER A 10 -4.54 -3.19 -6.77
CA SER A 10 -4.65 -3.82 -5.46
C SER A 10 -3.53 -3.37 -4.50
N LEU A 11 -3.73 -3.51 -3.19
CA LEU A 11 -2.65 -3.26 -2.22
C LEU A 11 -1.40 -4.12 -2.48
N SER A 12 -1.57 -5.34 -3.00
CA SER A 12 -0.45 -6.19 -3.43
C SER A 12 0.30 -5.63 -4.64
N GLU A 13 -0.39 -4.99 -5.58
CA GLU A 13 0.24 -4.31 -6.72
C GLU A 13 0.99 -3.05 -6.28
N ALA A 14 0.44 -2.30 -5.31
CA ALA A 14 1.14 -1.15 -4.71
C ALA A 14 2.48 -1.56 -4.07
N MET A 15 2.57 -2.77 -3.51
CA MET A 15 3.84 -3.29 -2.96
C MET A 15 4.91 -3.56 -4.03
N THR A 16 4.54 -3.74 -5.30
CA THR A 16 5.50 -3.99 -6.40
C THR A 16 6.25 -2.72 -6.83
N VAL A 17 5.67 -1.54 -6.58
CA VAL A 17 6.29 -0.24 -6.92
C VAL A 17 7.11 0.35 -5.78
N ALA A 18 7.16 -0.30 -4.61
CA ALA A 18 7.90 0.17 -3.44
C ALA A 18 9.38 0.50 -3.71
N ASN A 19 10.02 -0.28 -4.60
CA ASN A 19 11.42 -0.06 -4.98
C ASN A 19 11.63 1.28 -5.73
N ALA A 20 10.60 1.86 -6.34
CA ALA A 20 10.68 3.18 -6.97
C ALA A 20 10.73 4.33 -5.94
N PHE A 21 10.45 4.03 -4.66
CA PHE A 21 10.46 4.99 -3.55
C PHE A 21 11.61 4.73 -2.56
N ASP A 22 12.59 3.90 -2.95
CA ASP A 22 13.71 3.49 -2.08
C ASP A 22 13.30 2.88 -0.73
N LEU A 23 12.09 2.28 -0.68
CA LEU A 23 11.58 1.61 0.52
C LEU A 23 11.87 0.11 0.47
N SER A 24 12.29 -0.46 1.60
CA SER A 24 12.28 -1.91 1.76
C SER A 24 10.84 -2.46 1.73
N PRO A 25 10.65 -3.74 1.40
CA PRO A 25 9.31 -4.35 1.42
C PRO A 25 8.59 -4.21 2.76
N LEU A 26 9.32 -4.25 3.88
CA LEU A 26 8.72 -4.06 5.20
C LEU A 26 8.33 -2.60 5.46
N GLU A 27 9.16 -1.63 5.06
CA GLU A 27 8.85 -0.20 5.19
C GLU A 27 7.63 0.18 4.35
N ALA A 28 7.55 -0.32 3.12
CA ALA A 28 6.39 -0.11 2.26
C ALA A 28 5.11 -0.75 2.85
N ALA A 29 5.19 -1.98 3.37
CA ALA A 29 4.04 -2.63 4.00
C ALA A 29 3.56 -1.86 5.25
N ASN A 30 4.48 -1.33 6.04
CA ASN A 30 4.17 -0.47 7.18
C ASN A 30 3.56 0.87 6.75
N ALA A 31 3.99 1.44 5.61
CA ALA A 31 3.37 2.63 5.04
C ALA A 31 1.92 2.35 4.60
N VAL A 32 1.67 1.20 3.98
CA VAL A 32 0.31 0.75 3.63
C VAL A 32 -0.56 0.63 4.88
N LEU A 33 -0.06 0.03 5.97
CA LEU A 33 -0.80 -0.05 7.24
C LEU A 33 -1.15 1.32 7.82
N LYS A 34 -0.25 2.31 7.72
CA LYS A 34 -0.54 3.69 8.15
C LYS A 34 -1.66 4.32 7.31
N ILE A 35 -1.65 4.11 6.00
CA ILE A 35 -2.71 4.60 5.11
C ILE A 35 -4.04 3.91 5.44
N ILE A 36 -4.04 2.60 5.66
CA ILE A 36 -5.24 1.84 6.07
C ILE A 36 -5.84 2.44 7.34
N ALA A 37 -5.02 2.75 8.35
CA ALA A 37 -5.51 3.37 9.58
C ALA A 37 -6.23 4.70 9.32
N VAL A 38 -5.65 5.59 8.51
CA VAL A 38 -6.27 6.86 8.13
C VAL A 38 -7.59 6.64 7.37
N VAL A 39 -7.59 5.73 6.41
CA VAL A 39 -8.78 5.41 5.58
C VAL A 39 -9.85 4.67 6.38
N ASN A 40 -9.56 4.08 7.52
CA ASN A 40 -10.60 3.50 8.37
C ASN A 40 -11.38 4.58 9.13
N ASP A 41 -10.73 5.69 9.47
CA ASP A 41 -11.33 6.76 10.29
C ASP A 41 -11.80 7.98 9.48
N TRP A 42 -11.72 7.94 8.15
CA TRP A 42 -11.99 9.10 7.28
C TRP A 42 -13.40 9.69 7.47
N GLN A 43 -14.44 8.85 7.62
CA GLN A 43 -15.80 9.34 7.82
C GLN A 43 -15.93 10.13 9.12
N LEU A 44 -15.29 9.64 10.20
CA LEU A 44 -15.29 10.33 11.50
C LEU A 44 -14.59 11.69 11.39
N HIS A 45 -13.46 11.74 10.67
CA HIS A 45 -12.77 13.00 10.40
C HIS A 45 -13.65 13.96 9.59
N PHE A 46 -14.33 13.48 8.55
CA PHE A 46 -15.15 14.32 7.68
C PHE A 46 -16.36 14.89 8.44
N ARG A 47 -16.97 14.08 9.32
CA ARG A 47 -17.99 14.57 10.26
C ARG A 47 -17.45 15.64 11.19
N SER A 48 -16.25 15.46 11.74
CA SER A 48 -15.68 16.40 12.71
C SER A 48 -15.32 17.76 12.11
N VAL A 49 -15.03 17.82 10.82
CA VAL A 49 -14.76 19.07 10.09
C VAL A 49 -16.00 19.68 9.42
N GLY A 50 -17.18 19.07 9.59
CA GLY A 50 -18.46 19.62 9.15
C GLY A 50 -18.87 19.28 7.71
N VAL A 51 -18.32 18.21 7.12
CA VAL A 51 -18.79 17.71 5.82
C VAL A 51 -20.23 17.19 5.95
N SER A 52 -21.06 17.41 4.94
CA SER A 52 -22.46 16.98 4.97
C SER A 52 -22.57 15.45 4.94
N GLU A 53 -23.58 14.88 5.61
CA GLU A 53 -23.81 13.43 5.56
C GLU A 53 -24.12 12.92 4.14
N ALA A 54 -24.68 13.78 3.28
CA ALA A 54 -24.91 13.47 1.87
C ALA A 54 -23.58 13.23 1.13
N ASP A 55 -22.60 14.13 1.29
CA ASP A 55 -21.29 13.99 0.66
C ASP A 55 -20.51 12.80 1.24
N ILE A 56 -20.60 12.58 2.56
CA ILE A 56 -19.98 11.41 3.21
C ILE A 56 -20.58 10.11 2.65
N THR A 57 -21.89 10.07 2.41
CA THR A 57 -22.57 8.90 1.84
C THR A 57 -22.14 8.68 0.40
N GLU A 58 -22.04 9.73 -0.41
CA GLU A 58 -21.56 9.66 -1.79
C GLU A 58 -20.12 9.14 -1.85
N LEU A 59 -19.23 9.71 -1.04
CA LEU A 59 -17.82 9.28 -0.98
C LEU A 59 -17.66 7.84 -0.46
N ALA A 60 -18.54 7.40 0.44
CA ALA A 60 -18.50 6.04 0.97
C ALA A 60 -18.72 4.98 -0.12
N ALA A 61 -19.47 5.29 -1.18
CA ALA A 61 -19.66 4.38 -2.31
C ALA A 61 -18.33 4.02 -3.01
N PHE A 62 -17.33 4.89 -2.93
CA PHE A 62 -16.02 4.70 -3.56
C PHE A 62 -14.94 4.32 -2.54
N ILE A 63 -14.89 4.95 -1.37
CA ILE A 63 -13.81 4.73 -0.38
C ILE A 63 -14.08 3.48 0.49
N ALA A 64 -15.36 3.18 0.73
CA ALA A 64 -15.82 2.07 1.56
C ALA A 64 -16.51 0.96 0.75
N ALA A 65 -16.25 0.89 -0.56
CA ALA A 65 -16.71 -0.21 -1.39
C ALA A 65 -16.29 -1.57 -0.79
N PRO A 66 -17.14 -2.61 -0.84
CA PRO A 66 -16.88 -3.89 -0.17
C PRO A 66 -15.52 -4.52 -0.50
N ASP A 67 -15.10 -4.47 -1.77
CA ASP A 67 -13.83 -5.06 -2.21
C ASP A 67 -12.62 -4.32 -1.61
N LEU A 68 -12.67 -2.99 -1.54
CA LEU A 68 -11.62 -2.18 -0.93
C LEU A 68 -11.58 -2.37 0.59
N LEU A 69 -12.74 -2.49 1.23
CA LEU A 69 -12.83 -2.81 2.66
C LEU A 69 -12.21 -4.19 2.94
N ALA A 70 -12.53 -5.20 2.13
CA ALA A 70 -11.97 -6.54 2.26
C ALA A 70 -10.45 -6.55 2.06
N GLN A 71 -9.93 -5.76 1.09
CA GLN A 71 -8.49 -5.59 0.90
C GLN A 71 -7.82 -4.99 2.15
N ARG A 72 -8.40 -3.94 2.74
CA ARG A 72 -7.85 -3.31 3.97
C ARG A 72 -7.87 -4.27 5.16
N GLN A 73 -8.94 -5.04 5.32
CA GLN A 73 -9.09 -6.00 6.42
C GLN A 73 -8.15 -7.22 6.29
N SER A 74 -7.80 -7.59 5.05
CA SER A 74 -6.97 -8.77 4.77
C SER A 74 -5.48 -8.46 4.68
N PHE A 75 -5.08 -7.19 4.64
CA PHE A 75 -3.68 -6.80 4.48
C PHE A 75 -2.89 -7.01 5.78
N SER A 76 -1.72 -7.66 5.67
CA SER A 76 -0.77 -7.82 6.77
C SER A 76 0.66 -7.56 6.29
N ALA A 77 1.48 -6.98 7.17
CA ALA A 77 2.91 -6.79 6.92
C ALA A 77 3.75 -8.07 7.16
N ASP A 78 3.18 -9.10 7.80
CA ASP A 78 3.91 -10.32 8.18
C ASP A 78 4.63 -11.02 7.02
N PRO A 79 4.03 -11.16 5.82
CA PRO A 79 4.71 -11.78 4.69
C PRO A 79 5.96 -11.01 4.23
N TYR A 80 5.98 -9.68 4.44
CA TYR A 80 7.06 -8.79 4.02
C TYR A 80 8.21 -8.71 5.04
N SER A 81 7.96 -9.13 6.29
CA SER A 81 8.98 -9.19 7.36
C SER A 81 10.07 -10.25 7.11
N LYS A 82 9.74 -11.33 6.39
CA LYS A 82 10.64 -12.47 6.15
C LYS A 82 11.54 -12.29 4.93
N ALA A 83 11.36 -11.20 4.17
CA ALA A 83 12.13 -10.89 2.97
C ALA A 83 13.53 -10.31 3.28
N ILE A 84 14.25 -10.84 4.27
CA ILE A 84 15.68 -10.57 4.49
C ILE A 84 16.47 -11.79 4.06
N LYS A 85 16.60 -12.02 2.74
CA LYS A 85 17.71 -12.79 2.14
C LYS A 85 18.00 -12.38 0.69
N PHE A 86 18.18 -11.08 0.43
CA PHE A 86 19.03 -10.74 -0.72
C PHE A 86 20.48 -10.94 -0.29
N GLN A 87 21.03 -12.09 -0.68
CA GLN A 87 22.44 -12.39 -0.54
C GLN A 87 23.24 -11.25 -1.19
N ARG A 88 23.91 -10.45 -0.37
CA ARG A 88 25.05 -9.66 -0.83
C ARG A 88 26.08 -10.68 -1.30
N LYS A 89 26.10 -10.99 -2.61
CA LYS A 89 27.24 -11.67 -3.21
C LYS A 89 28.48 -10.82 -2.87
N PRO A 90 29.51 -11.35 -2.19
CA PRO A 90 30.77 -10.63 -2.16
C PRO A 90 31.24 -10.54 -3.61
N SER A 91 31.47 -9.32 -4.09
CA SER A 91 32.11 -9.09 -5.37
C SER A 91 33.48 -9.75 -5.33
N LEU A 92 33.61 -10.90 -6.00
CA LEU A 92 34.89 -11.54 -6.25
C LEU A 92 35.63 -10.66 -7.27
N GLY A 93 36.38 -9.68 -6.78
CA GLY A 93 36.97 -8.66 -7.64
C GLY A 93 37.96 -7.73 -6.93
N ALA A 94 38.61 -8.19 -5.86
CA ALA A 94 39.81 -7.52 -5.36
C ALA A 94 41.02 -8.17 -6.04
N LYS A 95 41.55 -7.44 -7.02
CA LYS A 95 42.76 -7.73 -7.80
C LYS A 95 43.90 -8.28 -6.94
N ALA A 96 44.36 -9.48 -7.24
CA ALA A 96 45.72 -9.91 -6.95
C ALA A 96 46.60 -9.45 -8.12
N PHE A 97 47.21 -8.28 -8.02
CA PHE A 97 48.43 -7.96 -8.76
C PHE A 97 49.58 -8.25 -7.80
N ARG A 98 50.38 -9.26 -8.14
CA ARG A 98 51.73 -9.49 -7.65
C ARG A 98 52.67 -9.42 -8.84
#